data_AF-A0A3R7P860-F1
#
_entry.id   AF-A0A3R7P860-F1
#
_cell.length_a   1.000
_cell.length_b   1.000
_cell.length_c   1.000
_cell.angle_alpha   90.00
_cell.angle_beta   90.00
_cell.angle_gamma   90.00
#
_symmetry.space_group_name_H-M   'P 1'
#
loop_
_entity.id
_entity.type
_entity.pdbx_description
1 polymer ?
#
loop_
_entity_poly.entity_id
_entity_poly.type
_entity_poly.pdbx_seq_one_letter_code
_entity_poly.pdbx_strand_id
1 'polypeptide(L)'
;MVKNKKPMPYHCGACRKYFSVKIGTIMESSRIPLKTWLLVTYMMTTARKGISSCQISREIGITQKTAWFMLQRIRESWATENNMFSGEIEIDEAYYIYNSQTYLSTDISHNPFIYLNYFSI
;
A
#
# COMPACT_ATOMS: atom_id res chain seq x y z
N MET A 1 -33.46 -15.11 13.56
CA MET A 1 -33.11 -14.27 12.38
C MET A 1 -31.74 -13.61 12.62
N VAL A 2 -30.70 -14.13 11.98
CA VAL A 2 -29.32 -13.59 11.98
C VAL A 2 -29.18 -12.87 10.61
N LYS A 3 -28.76 -11.61 10.48
CA LYS A 3 -27.58 -10.93 11.04
C LYS A 3 -27.92 -9.45 11.34
N ASN A 4 -27.58 -9.02 12.54
CA ASN A 4 -27.49 -7.60 12.91
C ASN A 4 -26.29 -6.98 12.17
N LYS A 5 -26.49 -6.57 10.90
CA LYS A 5 -25.52 -5.76 10.16
C LYS A 5 -25.69 -4.34 10.70
N LYS A 6 -24.72 -3.86 11.49
CA LYS A 6 -24.68 -2.45 11.91
C LYS A 6 -24.97 -1.58 10.68
N PRO A 7 -25.98 -0.69 10.71
CA PRO A 7 -26.29 0.16 9.57
C PRO A 7 -25.02 0.96 9.23
N MET A 8 -24.71 1.04 7.93
CA MET A 8 -23.54 1.79 7.50
C MET A 8 -23.79 3.26 7.87
N PRO A 9 -22.83 3.95 8.50
CA PRO A 9 -23.11 5.14 9.32
C PRO A 9 -23.61 6.37 8.56
N TYR A 10 -23.49 6.40 7.23
CA TYR A 10 -23.87 7.56 6.43
C TYR A 10 -24.98 7.21 5.44
N HIS A 11 -25.93 8.13 5.30
CA HIS A 11 -27.06 8.01 4.38
C HIS A 11 -27.02 9.17 3.37
N CYS A 12 -27.06 8.83 2.09
CA CYS A 12 -27.10 9.79 1.00
C CYS A 12 -28.52 10.32 0.79
N GLY A 13 -28.75 11.63 0.96
CA GLY A 13 -30.09 12.23 0.78
C GLY A 13 -30.63 12.15 -0.65
N ALA A 14 -29.77 12.27 -1.65
CA ALA A 14 -30.17 12.23 -3.06
C ALA A 14 -30.42 10.79 -3.57
N CYS A 15 -29.53 9.87 -3.23
CA CYS A 15 -29.50 8.52 -3.77
C CYS A 15 -30.10 7.46 -2.82
N ARG A 16 -30.49 7.84 -1.60
CA ARG A 16 -31.06 7.00 -0.53
C ARG A 16 -30.28 5.71 -0.22
N LYS A 17 -29.00 5.68 -0.59
CA LYS A 17 -28.09 4.57 -0.33
C LYS A 17 -27.31 4.83 0.95
N TYR A 18 -27.08 3.76 1.71
CA TYR A 18 -26.19 3.76 2.86
C TYR A 18 -24.75 3.56 2.39
N PHE A 19 -23.83 4.33 2.95
CA PHE A 19 -22.41 4.25 2.64
C PHE A 19 -21.54 4.36 3.90
N SER A 20 -20.26 4.00 3.77
CA SER A 20 -19.25 4.25 4.80
C SER A 20 -18.11 5.05 4.16
N VAL A 21 -17.35 5.80 4.96
CA VAL A 21 -16.17 6.56 4.51
C VAL A 21 -15.14 5.67 3.78
N LYS A 22 -15.15 4.36 4.03
CA LYS A 22 -14.24 3.41 3.39
C LYS A 22 -14.64 2.99 1.97
N ILE A 23 -15.86 3.29 1.53
CA ILE A 23 -16.36 2.85 0.21
C ILE A 23 -15.62 3.61 -0.89
N GLY A 24 -15.16 2.88 -1.92
CA GLY A 24 -14.38 3.46 -3.02
C GLY A 24 -12.95 3.82 -2.63
N THR A 25 -12.45 3.31 -1.50
CA THR A 25 -11.07 3.58 -1.04
C THR A 25 -10.27 2.29 -0.87
N ILE A 26 -8.95 2.41 -0.70
CA ILE A 26 -8.09 1.29 -0.30
C ILE A 26 -8.54 0.60 0.99
N MET A 27 -9.39 1.22 1.79
CA MET A 27 -9.84 0.69 3.09
C MET A 27 -11.15 -0.11 2.96
N GLU A 28 -11.74 -0.17 1.77
CA GLU A 28 -13.01 -0.84 1.51
C GLU A 28 -12.98 -2.32 1.91
N SER A 29 -14.11 -2.83 2.39
CA SER A 29 -14.30 -4.23 2.80
C SER A 29 -13.37 -4.74 3.93
N SER A 30 -12.50 -3.89 4.47
CA SER A 30 -11.63 -4.25 5.61
C SER A 30 -12.36 -4.10 6.94
N ARG A 31 -12.14 -5.02 7.89
CA ARG A 31 -12.60 -4.90 9.29
C ARG A 31 -11.63 -4.09 10.16
N ILE A 32 -10.58 -3.55 9.56
CA ILE A 32 -9.51 -2.83 10.24
C ILE A 32 -10.03 -1.42 10.61
N PRO A 33 -9.74 -0.92 11.83
CA PRO A 33 -10.10 0.43 12.22
C PRO A 33 -9.44 1.49 11.34
N LEU A 34 -10.13 2.61 11.11
CA LEU A 34 -9.63 3.72 10.30
C LEU A 34 -8.32 4.32 10.88
N LYS A 35 -8.24 4.42 12.22
CA LYS A 35 -7.04 4.90 12.91
C LYS A 35 -5.80 4.06 12.59
N THR A 36 -5.96 2.74 12.49
CA THR A 36 -4.86 1.82 12.14
C THR A 36 -4.39 2.04 10.71
N TRP A 37 -5.32 2.26 9.77
CA TRP A 37 -4.97 2.61 8.39
C TRP A 37 -4.15 3.89 8.31
N LEU A 38 -4.61 4.95 8.97
CA LEU A 38 -3.90 6.23 8.98
C LEU A 38 -2.50 6.11 9.59
N LEU A 39 -2.36 5.38 10.69
CA LEU A 39 -1.06 5.16 11.33
C LEU A 39 -0.10 4.39 10.42
N VAL A 40 -0.56 3.30 9.79
CA VAL A 40 0.24 2.53 8.83
C VAL A 40 0.67 3.40 7.65
N THR A 41 -0.26 4.17 7.07
CA THR A 41 0.06 5.07 5.95
C THR A 41 1.10 6.12 6.36
N TYR A 42 0.93 6.74 7.53
CA TYR A 42 1.89 7.70 8.07
C TYR A 42 3.29 7.09 8.19
N MET A 43 3.40 5.92 8.81
CA MET A 43 4.68 5.24 8.98
C MET A 43 5.35 4.89 7.65
N MET A 44 4.56 4.50 6.63
CA MET A 44 5.11 4.24 5.29
C MET A 44 5.62 5.52 4.61
N THR A 45 4.96 6.66 4.81
CA THR A 45 5.35 7.94 4.18
C THR A 45 6.55 8.59 4.87
N THR A 46 6.73 8.40 6.18
CA THR A 46 7.84 9.01 6.93
C THR A 46 9.10 8.16 6.96
N ALA A 47 9.00 6.87 6.64
CA ALA A 47 10.15 5.98 6.67
C ALA A 47 11.08 6.27 5.48
N ARG A 48 12.29 6.76 5.78
CA ARG A 48 13.35 7.02 4.78
C ARG A 48 13.72 5.78 3.96
N LYS A 49 13.57 4.60 4.56
CA LYS A 49 13.73 3.29 3.93
C LYS A 49 12.38 2.57 3.99
N GLY A 50 12.03 1.81 2.97
CA GLY A 50 10.77 1.07 2.93
C GLY A 50 10.56 0.25 4.20
N ILE A 51 9.35 0.28 4.75
CA ILE A 51 9.01 -0.40 6.00
C ILE A 51 8.52 -1.84 5.76
N SER A 52 8.96 -2.77 6.58
CA SER A 52 8.57 -4.18 6.49
C SER A 52 7.24 -4.48 7.19
N SER A 53 6.51 -5.50 6.72
CA SER A 53 5.27 -5.97 7.34
C SER A 53 5.47 -6.46 8.78
N CYS A 54 6.60 -7.10 9.05
CA CYS A 54 6.99 -7.56 10.39
C CYS A 54 7.22 -6.40 11.35
N GLN A 55 7.82 -5.30 10.89
CA GLN A 55 8.03 -4.12 11.71
C GLN A 55 6.70 -3.46 12.09
N ILE A 56 5.81 -3.23 11.12
CA ILE A 56 4.46 -2.70 11.37
C ILE A 56 3.67 -3.59 12.33
N SER A 57 3.77 -4.91 12.19
CA SER A 57 3.14 -5.87 13.09
C SER A 57 3.58 -5.68 14.54
N ARG A 58 4.87 -5.43 14.77
CA ARG A 58 5.43 -5.21 16.11
C ARG A 58 5.06 -3.85 16.69
N GLU A 59 5.12 -2.80 15.87
CA GLU A 59 4.89 -1.43 16.34
C GLU A 59 3.41 -1.13 16.62
N ILE A 60 2.49 -1.67 15.79
CA ILE A 60 1.05 -1.41 15.91
C ILE A 60 0.32 -2.52 16.67
N GLY A 61 0.97 -3.68 16.89
CA GLY A 61 0.36 -4.82 17.58
C GLY A 61 -0.69 -5.56 16.75
N ILE A 62 -0.58 -5.51 15.41
CA ILE A 62 -1.44 -6.27 14.49
C ILE A 62 -0.72 -7.52 14.01
N THR A 63 -1.45 -8.50 13.49
CA THR A 63 -0.81 -9.68 12.88
C THR A 63 -0.01 -9.27 11.63
N GLN A 64 1.11 -9.95 11.38
CA GLN A 64 1.93 -9.71 10.19
C GLN A 64 1.13 -9.86 8.90
N LYS A 65 0.20 -10.82 8.84
CA LYS A 65 -0.72 -11.00 7.69
C LYS A 65 -1.59 -9.78 7.45
N THR A 66 -2.13 -9.17 8.52
CA THR A 66 -2.91 -7.93 8.42
C THR A 66 -2.03 -6.76 7.96
N ALA A 67 -0.83 -6.63 8.51
CA ALA A 67 0.12 -5.60 8.09
C ALA A 67 0.48 -5.74 6.61
N TRP A 68 0.77 -6.96 6.15
CA TRP A 68 1.07 -7.24 4.75
C TRP A 68 -0.11 -6.88 3.83
N PHE A 69 -1.34 -7.27 4.19
CA PHE A 69 -2.54 -6.90 3.44
C PHE A 69 -2.71 -5.38 3.30
N MET A 70 -2.44 -4.62 4.37
CA MET A 70 -2.52 -3.16 4.33
C MET A 70 -1.44 -2.56 3.43
N LEU A 71 -0.19 -3.02 3.58
CA LEU A 71 0.94 -2.56 2.78
C LEU A 71 0.71 -2.74 1.28
N GLN A 72 0.19 -3.89 0.85
CA GLN A 72 -0.07 -4.17 -0.57
C GLN A 72 -1.06 -3.17 -1.15
N ARG A 73 -2.19 -2.90 -0.46
CA ARG A 73 -3.23 -1.99 -0.95
C ARG A 73 -2.77 -0.53 -0.99
N ILE A 74 -1.92 -0.11 -0.05
CA ILE A 74 -1.32 1.23 -0.06
C ILE A 74 -0.36 1.37 -1.25
N ARG A 75 0.49 0.36 -1.49
CA ARG A 75 1.43 0.37 -2.62
C ARG A 75 0.72 0.36 -3.98
N GLU A 76 -0.33 -0.45 -4.11
CA GLU A 76 -1.16 -0.48 -5.32
C GLU A 76 -1.77 0.90 -5.63
N SER A 77 -2.23 1.60 -4.58
CA SER A 77 -2.75 2.96 -4.72
C SER A 77 -1.70 3.97 -5.18
N TRP A 78 -0.43 3.80 -4.80
CA TRP A 78 0.66 4.66 -5.27
C TRP A 78 1.14 4.31 -6.68
N ALA A 79 1.06 3.04 -7.07
CA ALA A 79 1.47 2.60 -8.40
C ALA A 79 0.54 3.05 -9.53
N THR A 80 -0.65 3.56 -9.19
CA THR A 80 -1.69 3.88 -10.17
C THR A 80 -1.39 5.18 -10.96
N GLU A 81 -0.48 6.02 -10.48
CA GLU A 81 -0.09 7.24 -11.19
C GLU A 81 1.25 7.06 -11.93
N ASN A 82 1.18 6.75 -13.23
CA ASN A 82 2.33 6.87 -14.14
C ASN A 82 2.57 8.34 -14.52
N ASN A 83 2.67 9.21 -13.52
CA ASN A 83 3.09 10.59 -13.72
C ASN A 83 4.62 10.59 -13.83
N MET A 84 5.11 10.23 -15.01
CA MET A 84 6.53 10.35 -15.32
C MET A 84 6.92 11.82 -15.09
N PHE A 85 7.86 12.03 -14.16
CA PHE A 85 8.35 13.37 -13.87
C PHE A 85 8.83 14.02 -15.17
N SER A 86 8.45 15.29 -15.40
CA SER A 86 8.80 16.06 -16.59
C SER A 86 9.60 17.30 -16.21
N GLY A 87 10.63 17.63 -16.99
CA GLY A 87 11.53 18.75 -16.73
C GLY A 87 12.88 18.30 -16.22
N GLU A 88 13.67 19.25 -15.72
CA GLU A 88 14.94 18.96 -15.04
C GLU A 88 14.64 18.35 -13.67
N ILE A 89 15.09 17.11 -13.46
CA ILE A 89 14.89 16.36 -12.22
C ILE A 89 16.26 16.11 -11.62
N GLU A 90 16.49 16.68 -10.44
CA GLU A 90 17.67 16.39 -9.64
C GLU A 90 17.36 15.25 -8.67
N ILE A 91 18.24 14.25 -8.60
CA ILE A 91 18.12 13.10 -7.71
C ILE A 91 19.38 13.08 -6.85
N ASP A 92 19.24 13.40 -5.56
CA ASP A 92 20.39 13.54 -4.64
C ASP A 92 21.06 12.19 -4.31
N GLU A 93 20.28 11.12 -4.18
CA GLU A 93 20.78 9.78 -3.81
C GLU A 93 20.16 8.71 -4.72
N ALA A 94 20.99 8.04 -5.51
CA ALA A 94 20.60 6.88 -6.32
C ALA A 94 21.51 5.68 -6.00
N TYR A 95 20.92 4.57 -5.56
CA TYR A 95 21.64 3.35 -5.22
C TYR A 95 21.51 2.33 -6.37
N TYR A 96 22.56 2.18 -7.17
CA TYR A 96 22.61 1.18 -8.23
C TYR A 96 23.32 -0.07 -7.72
N ILE A 97 22.61 -1.20 -7.69
CA ILE A 97 23.22 -2.50 -7.43
C ILE A 97 23.74 -3.03 -8.78
N TYR A 98 25.04 -2.86 -9.04
CA TYR A 98 25.70 -3.50 -10.17
C TYR A 98 25.91 -4.98 -9.84
N ASN A 99 24.98 -5.83 -10.28
CA ASN A 99 25.30 -7.24 -10.43
C ASN A 99 26.08 -7.38 -11.74
N SER A 100 27.32 -7.87 -11.66
CA SER A 100 28.16 -8.16 -12.81
C SER A 100 27.61 -9.35 -13.61
N GLN A 101 26.54 -9.10 -14.37
CA GLN A 101 26.08 -9.89 -15.52
C GLN A 101 25.05 -9.06 -16.29
N THR A 102 25.54 -8.02 -16.98
CA THR A 102 24.80 -7.36 -18.05
C THR A 102 24.92 -8.22 -19.31
N TYR A 103 23.86 -8.93 -19.67
CA TYR A 103 23.59 -9.23 -21.07
C TYR A 103 22.27 -8.58 -21.44
N LEU A 104 22.37 -7.73 -22.46
CA LEU A 104 21.30 -6.95 -23.06
C LEU A 104 20.11 -7.84 -23.43
N SER A 105 18.95 -7.59 -22.84
CA SER A 105 17.69 -7.81 -23.54
C SER A 105 16.76 -6.62 -23.30
N THR A 106 16.56 -5.86 -24.36
CA THR A 106 15.46 -4.94 -24.57
C THR A 106 14.15 -5.74 -24.56
N ASP A 107 13.63 -6.12 -23.41
CA ASP A 107 12.31 -6.71 -23.31
C ASP A 107 11.49 -6.04 -22.20
N ILE A 108 10.69 -5.07 -22.64
CA ILE A 108 9.56 -4.50 -21.91
C ILE A 108 8.46 -5.57 -21.90
N SER A 109 8.64 -6.59 -21.06
CA SER A 109 7.56 -7.40 -20.52
C SER A 109 8.18 -8.21 -19.38
N HIS A 110 7.47 -8.32 -18.25
CA HIS A 110 7.81 -9.12 -17.04
C HIS A 110 8.01 -8.28 -15.77
N ASN A 111 6.85 -7.85 -15.26
CA ASN A 111 6.44 -7.83 -13.86
C ASN A 111 7.53 -7.60 -12.77
N PRO A 112 7.61 -6.40 -12.15
CA PRO A 112 8.61 -6.06 -11.14
C PRO A 112 8.35 -6.62 -9.74
N PHE A 113 7.39 -7.53 -9.54
CA PHE A 113 6.95 -7.96 -8.20
C PHE A 113 7.81 -9.02 -7.51
N ILE A 114 8.85 -9.56 -8.15
CA ILE A 114 9.55 -10.75 -7.62
C ILE A 114 10.79 -10.41 -6.76
N TYR A 115 11.42 -9.25 -6.94
CA TYR A 115 12.74 -8.99 -6.36
C TYR A 115 12.77 -8.43 -4.91
N LEU A 116 11.62 -8.13 -4.30
CA LEU A 116 11.58 -7.58 -2.93
C LEU A 116 11.47 -8.64 -1.81
N ASN A 117 11.46 -9.93 -2.13
CA ASN A 117 11.36 -11.01 -1.13
C ASN A 117 12.69 -11.69 -0.78
N TYR A 118 13.84 -11.27 -1.33
CA TYR A 118 15.10 -12.00 -1.14
C TYR A 118 16.06 -11.46 -0.05
N PHE A 119 15.72 -10.38 0.65
CA PHE A 119 16.57 -9.87 1.74
C PHE A 119 15.75 -9.53 3.00
N SER A 120 15.37 -10.57 3.73
CA SER A 120 15.17 -10.57 5.19
C SER A 120 15.08 -12.01 5.68
N ILE A 121 16.25 -12.63 5.83
CA ILE A 121 16.55 -13.56 6.93
C ILE A 121 17.50 -12.80 7.84
#